data_AF-A0A5N9CXP4-F1
#
_entry.id   AF-A0A5N9CXP4-F1
#
_cell.length_a   1.000
_cell.length_b   1.000
_cell.length_c   1.000
_cell.angle_alpha   90.00
_cell.angle_beta   90.00
_cell.angle_gamma   90.00
#
_symmetry.space_group_name_H-M   'P 1'
#
loop_
_entity.id
_entity.type
_entity.pdbx_description
1 polymer ?
#
loop_
_entity_poly.entity_id
_entity_poly.type
_entity_poly.pdbx_seq_one_letter_code
_entity_poly.pdbx_strand_id
1 'polypeptide(L)'
;MPYGGNDWLALTPEETLDPDLPICDPHHHFWDYRTARIPFQRYLLHELADDMNSGHNVRSTVFVEARSMYRIDGPDEMKPVGEVEFVQGLAAASATGLYGPGRAAAAIVGHADLNLGDGVKPVLEALQSASPNRFRGIRHTVTWDDNPDVENTPAHKIKGQMSSDSFRAG
;
A
#
# COMPACT_ATOMS: atom_id res chain seq x y z
N MET A 1 3.00 -7.19 30.44
CA MET A 1 2.74 -7.35 29.00
C MET A 1 4.05 -7.17 28.28
N PRO A 2 4.60 -8.19 27.60
CA PRO A 2 5.72 -7.95 26.70
C PRO A 2 5.25 -6.94 25.64
N TYR A 3 5.96 -5.83 25.50
CA TYR A 3 5.73 -4.86 24.42
C TYR A 3 5.73 -5.64 23.10
N GLY A 4 4.67 -5.56 22.29
CA GLY A 4 4.72 -6.23 20.99
C GLY A 4 3.42 -6.68 20.35
N GLY A 5 2.46 -7.11 21.17
CA GLY A 5 1.27 -7.82 20.70
C GLY A 5 0.06 -6.94 20.41
N ASN A 6 -0.96 -7.54 19.82
CA ASN A 6 -2.25 -6.91 19.53
C ASN A 6 -3.20 -6.86 20.74
N ASP A 7 -2.76 -7.30 21.93
CA ASP A 7 -3.61 -7.35 23.14
C ASP A 7 -4.25 -6.00 23.49
N TRP A 8 -3.62 -4.89 23.13
CA TRP A 8 -4.16 -3.55 23.37
C TRP A 8 -5.44 -3.27 22.55
N LEU A 9 -5.61 -3.91 21.38
CA LEU A 9 -6.82 -3.82 20.57
C LEU A 9 -8.04 -4.41 21.30
N ALA A 10 -7.81 -5.35 22.23
CA ALA A 10 -8.87 -5.98 23.00
C ALA A 10 -9.29 -5.18 24.25
N LEU A 11 -8.67 -4.03 24.53
CA LEU A 11 -9.00 -3.22 25.71
C LEU A 11 -10.41 -2.62 25.64
N THR A 12 -10.88 -2.31 24.43
CA THR A 12 -12.22 -1.75 24.20
C THR A 12 -12.83 -2.38 22.95
N PRO A 13 -13.76 -3.33 23.10
CA PRO A 13 -14.58 -3.82 22.01
C PRO A 13 -15.80 -2.91 21.80
N GLU A 14 -16.04 -2.50 20.56
CA GLU A 14 -17.23 -1.75 20.14
C GLU A 14 -18.16 -2.64 19.31
N GLU A 15 -19.46 -2.41 19.37
CA GLU A 15 -20.44 -3.11 18.54
C GLU A 15 -20.32 -2.66 17.09
N THR A 16 -20.33 -3.62 16.14
CA THR A 16 -20.31 -3.31 14.72
C THR A 16 -21.58 -2.58 14.31
N LEU A 17 -21.41 -1.34 13.85
CA LEU A 17 -22.50 -0.55 13.27
C LEU A 17 -22.79 -1.00 11.85
N ASP A 18 -24.08 -1.13 11.53
CA ASP A 18 -24.60 -1.53 10.21
C ASP A 18 -23.84 -2.72 9.60
N PRO A 19 -23.84 -3.89 10.27
CA PRO A 19 -22.98 -5.03 9.90
C PRO A 19 -23.23 -5.55 8.49
N ASP A 20 -24.41 -5.31 7.92
CA ASP A 20 -24.75 -5.74 6.56
C ASP A 20 -24.35 -4.73 5.47
N LEU A 21 -23.96 -3.50 5.82
CA LEU A 21 -23.58 -2.46 4.86
C LEU A 21 -22.32 -2.87 4.10
N PRO A 22 -22.36 -3.07 2.77
CA PRO A 22 -21.17 -3.44 2.02
C PRO A 22 -20.17 -2.28 1.97
N ILE A 23 -18.94 -2.55 2.41
CA ILE A 23 -17.86 -1.56 2.48
C ILE A 23 -16.76 -1.92 1.48
N CYS A 24 -16.25 -0.88 0.81
CA CYS A 24 -14.95 -0.92 0.16
C CYS A 24 -13.98 -0.13 1.03
N ASP A 25 -12.93 -0.78 1.55
CA ASP A 25 -11.82 -0.08 2.19
C ASP A 25 -10.89 0.48 1.10
N PRO A 26 -10.86 1.81 0.88
CA PRO A 26 -10.13 2.39 -0.23
C PRO A 26 -8.62 2.50 0.03
N HIS A 27 -8.11 2.11 1.22
CA HIS A 27 -6.70 2.30 1.54
C HIS A 27 -6.25 1.35 2.64
N HIS A 28 -5.56 0.28 2.24
CA HIS A 28 -4.70 -0.50 3.14
C HIS A 28 -3.30 -0.68 2.53
N HIS A 29 -2.44 -1.34 3.29
CA HIS A 29 -1.06 -1.61 2.95
C HIS A 29 -0.73 -3.07 3.23
N PHE A 30 0.36 -3.56 2.65
CA PHE A 30 0.97 -4.85 2.95
C PHE A 30 2.46 -4.68 3.11
N TRP A 31 3.04 -5.42 4.05
CA TRP A 31 4.49 -5.53 4.18
C TRP A 31 4.90 -6.79 4.92
N ASP A 32 6.11 -7.27 4.63
CA ASP A 32 6.80 -8.27 5.44
C ASP A 32 8.18 -7.75 5.85
N TYR A 33 8.67 -8.19 7.00
CA TYR A 33 10.02 -7.86 7.52
C TYR A 33 10.39 -6.37 7.54
N ARG A 34 9.48 -5.48 7.93
CA ARG A 34 9.77 -4.04 8.08
C ARG A 34 10.76 -3.81 9.23
N THR A 35 11.97 -3.35 8.90
CA THR A 35 13.09 -3.26 9.86
C THR A 35 13.06 -2.03 10.76
N ALA A 36 12.34 -0.97 10.38
CA ALA A 36 12.38 0.32 11.07
C ALA A 36 11.29 0.53 12.15
N ARG A 37 10.24 -0.30 12.20
CA ARG A 37 9.11 -0.12 13.12
C ARG A 37 8.88 -1.41 13.90
N ILE A 38 9.20 -1.38 15.19
CA ILE A 38 9.08 -2.51 16.12
C ILE A 38 8.18 -2.10 17.29
N PRO A 39 7.17 -2.91 17.65
CA PRO A 39 6.67 -4.10 16.93
C PRO A 39 5.94 -3.74 15.61
N PHE A 40 5.36 -4.74 14.91
CA PHE A 40 4.59 -4.61 13.64
C PHE A 40 5.41 -4.65 12.34
N GLN A 41 6.40 -5.54 12.31
CA GLN A 41 7.24 -5.76 11.14
C GLN A 41 6.52 -6.47 9.99
N ARG A 42 5.30 -6.98 10.19
CA ARG A 42 4.53 -7.74 9.21
C ARG A 42 3.05 -7.38 9.26
N TYR A 43 2.45 -7.24 8.08
CA TYR A 43 1.01 -7.16 7.88
C TYR A 43 0.72 -7.69 6.47
N LEU A 44 0.19 -8.91 6.38
CA LEU A 44 -0.05 -9.62 5.12
C LEU A 44 -1.52 -10.07 5.05
N LEU A 45 -1.82 -10.96 4.10
CA LEU A 45 -3.18 -11.38 3.81
C LEU A 45 -3.91 -12.01 5.00
N HIS A 46 -3.23 -12.70 5.92
CA HIS A 46 -3.90 -13.31 7.07
C HIS A 46 -4.34 -12.23 8.05
N GLU A 47 -3.44 -11.28 8.34
CA GLU A 47 -3.72 -10.15 9.23
C GLU A 47 -4.83 -9.26 8.67
N LEU A 48 -4.80 -8.95 7.37
CA LEU A 48 -5.90 -8.20 6.74
C LEU A 48 -7.21 -9.00 6.74
N ALA A 49 -7.17 -10.32 6.53
CA ALA A 49 -8.37 -11.14 6.56
C ALA A 49 -9.02 -11.14 7.95
N ASP A 50 -8.22 -11.21 9.02
CA ASP A 50 -8.73 -11.10 10.39
C ASP A 50 -9.45 -9.75 10.59
N ASP A 51 -8.87 -8.66 10.11
CA ASP A 51 -9.48 -7.33 10.19
C ASP A 51 -10.76 -7.20 9.34
N MET A 52 -10.74 -7.68 8.09
CA MET A 52 -11.88 -7.64 7.18
C MET A 52 -13.07 -8.48 7.66
N ASN A 53 -12.80 -9.55 8.41
CA ASN A 53 -13.81 -10.47 8.93
C ASN A 53 -14.16 -10.21 10.41
N SER A 54 -13.72 -9.08 10.97
CA SER A 54 -13.89 -8.73 12.40
C SER A 54 -15.30 -8.26 12.78
N GLY A 55 -16.18 -8.05 11.81
CA GLY A 55 -17.60 -7.74 12.03
C GLY A 55 -18.23 -6.94 10.90
N HIS A 56 -17.55 -5.91 10.40
CA HIS A 56 -18.03 -5.11 9.28
C HIS A 56 -18.02 -5.90 7.96
N ASN A 57 -19.00 -5.65 7.09
CA ASN A 57 -19.12 -6.31 5.79
C ASN A 57 -18.18 -5.69 4.73
N VAL A 58 -16.86 -5.84 4.93
CA VAL A 58 -15.83 -5.41 3.98
C VAL A 58 -15.77 -6.36 2.79
N ARG A 59 -16.20 -5.89 1.62
CA ARG A 59 -16.28 -6.70 0.38
C ARG A 59 -15.06 -6.57 -0.51
N SER A 60 -14.34 -5.46 -0.40
CA SER A 60 -13.14 -5.21 -1.20
C SER A 60 -12.24 -4.23 -0.51
N THR A 61 -10.94 -4.33 -0.80
CA THR A 61 -9.97 -3.34 -0.36
C THR A 61 -9.13 -2.82 -1.52
N VAL A 62 -8.51 -1.66 -1.38
CA VAL A 62 -7.54 -1.11 -2.33
C VAL A 62 -6.18 -1.02 -1.64
N PHE A 63 -5.17 -1.65 -2.25
CA PHE A 63 -3.80 -1.53 -1.77
C PHE A 63 -3.20 -0.23 -2.29
N VAL A 64 -2.46 0.46 -1.42
CA VAL A 64 -1.67 1.64 -1.77
C VAL A 64 -0.20 1.39 -1.42
N GLU A 65 0.73 1.81 -2.28
CA GLU A 65 2.18 1.57 -2.11
C GLU A 65 2.66 1.84 -0.68
N ALA A 66 3.58 1.00 -0.20
CA ALA A 66 4.16 1.09 1.14
C ALA A 66 5.69 0.95 1.13
N ARG A 67 6.29 0.91 -0.06
CA ARG A 67 7.72 0.62 -0.30
C ARG A 67 8.12 -0.77 0.21
N SER A 68 7.21 -1.73 0.12
CA SER A 68 7.45 -3.12 0.48
C SER A 68 7.85 -3.93 -0.75
N MET A 69 8.71 -4.93 -0.57
CA MET A 69 9.04 -5.91 -1.62
C MET A 69 9.50 -5.29 -2.95
N TYR A 70 10.17 -4.14 -2.90
CA TYR A 70 10.85 -3.58 -4.07
C TYR A 70 11.91 -4.56 -4.57
N ARG A 71 12.11 -4.62 -5.89
CA ARG A 71 13.19 -5.43 -6.46
C ARG A 71 14.54 -4.96 -5.94
N ILE A 72 15.45 -5.89 -5.68
CA ILE A 72 16.79 -5.58 -5.20
C ILE A 72 17.73 -5.15 -6.34
N ASP A 73 17.47 -5.64 -7.55
CA ASP A 73 18.28 -5.42 -8.75
C ASP A 73 17.52 -4.62 -9.82
N GLY A 74 18.28 -4.11 -10.79
CA GLY A 74 17.76 -3.34 -11.93
C GLY A 74 17.77 -1.81 -11.71
N PRO A 75 17.30 -1.03 -12.71
CA PRO A 75 17.19 0.43 -12.59
C PRO A 75 16.32 0.83 -11.40
N ASP A 76 16.69 1.90 -10.71
CA ASP A 76 16.04 2.31 -9.46
C ASP A 76 14.55 2.62 -9.66
N GLU A 77 14.20 3.23 -10.79
CA GLU A 77 12.82 3.56 -11.19
C GLU A 77 11.95 2.32 -11.46
N MET A 78 12.56 1.15 -11.69
CA MET A 78 11.87 -0.12 -11.96
C MET A 78 11.71 -1.00 -10.73
N LYS A 79 12.37 -0.66 -9.62
CA LYS A 79 12.27 -1.42 -8.36
C LYS A 79 10.86 -1.49 -7.78
N PRO A 80 10.03 -0.42 -7.83
CA PRO A 80 8.66 -0.45 -7.32
C PRO A 80 7.73 -1.47 -8.00
N VAL A 81 8.07 -1.93 -9.22
CA VAL A 81 7.30 -2.96 -9.91
C VAL A 81 7.20 -4.25 -9.09
N GLY A 82 8.24 -4.57 -8.30
CA GLY A 82 8.24 -5.73 -7.40
C GLY A 82 7.14 -5.69 -6.34
N GLU A 83 6.78 -4.50 -5.84
CA GLU A 83 5.68 -4.36 -4.88
C GLU A 83 4.34 -4.72 -5.54
N VAL A 84 4.11 -4.29 -6.78
CA VAL A 84 2.88 -4.61 -7.51
C VAL A 84 2.79 -6.10 -7.81
N GLU A 85 3.90 -6.74 -8.19
CA GLU A 85 3.97 -8.20 -8.39
C GLU A 85 3.64 -8.96 -7.10
N PHE A 86 4.22 -8.52 -5.99
CA PHE A 86 3.97 -9.08 -4.67
C PHE A 86 2.50 -8.98 -4.27
N VAL A 87 1.91 -7.80 -4.36
CA VAL A 87 0.50 -7.55 -4.00
C VAL A 87 -0.45 -8.29 -4.94
N GLN A 88 -0.12 -8.37 -6.24
CA GLN A 88 -0.89 -9.16 -7.21
C GLN A 88 -1.01 -10.62 -6.76
N GLY A 89 0.07 -11.21 -6.23
CA GLY A 89 0.07 -12.57 -5.66
C GLY A 89 -0.89 -12.71 -4.47
N LEU A 90 -0.84 -11.77 -3.52
CA LEU A 90 -1.76 -11.76 -2.37
C LEU A 90 -3.23 -11.58 -2.80
N ALA A 91 -3.48 -10.69 -3.75
CA ALA A 91 -4.81 -10.43 -4.30
C ALA A 91 -5.37 -11.66 -5.06
N ALA A 92 -4.51 -12.40 -5.75
CA ALA A 92 -4.89 -13.65 -6.40
C ALA A 92 -5.23 -14.75 -5.36
N ALA A 93 -4.44 -14.87 -4.30
CA ALA A 93 -4.73 -15.79 -3.20
C ALA A 93 -6.05 -15.46 -2.50
N SER A 94 -6.31 -14.18 -2.19
CA SER A 94 -7.59 -13.73 -1.63
C SER A 94 -8.79 -14.03 -2.54
N ALA A 95 -8.62 -13.91 -3.87
CA ALA A 95 -9.68 -14.17 -4.85
C ALA A 95 -10.19 -15.63 -4.85
N THR A 96 -9.47 -16.57 -4.23
CA THR A 96 -9.95 -17.95 -4.03
C THR A 96 -11.14 -18.04 -3.07
N GLY A 97 -11.34 -17.03 -2.20
CA GLY A 97 -12.37 -17.03 -1.16
C GLY A 97 -11.96 -17.78 0.13
N LEU A 98 -10.75 -18.32 0.20
CA LEU A 98 -10.25 -19.02 1.39
C LEU A 98 -10.08 -18.10 2.61
N TYR A 99 -9.95 -16.79 2.38
CA TYR A 99 -9.71 -15.77 3.41
C TYR A 99 -10.98 -14.99 3.78
N GLY A 100 -12.15 -15.55 3.46
CA GLY A 100 -13.44 -14.90 3.67
C GLY A 100 -14.05 -14.33 2.38
N PRO A 101 -15.24 -13.71 2.48
CA PRO A 101 -16.04 -13.30 1.33
C PRO A 101 -15.52 -12.02 0.65
N GLY A 102 -14.62 -11.27 1.29
CA GLY A 102 -14.05 -10.05 0.74
C GLY A 102 -12.91 -10.30 -0.26
N ARG A 103 -12.58 -9.27 -1.05
CA ARG A 103 -11.49 -9.28 -2.04
C ARG A 103 -10.38 -8.32 -1.62
N ALA A 104 -9.32 -8.86 -1.04
CA ALA A 104 -8.13 -8.08 -0.70
C ALA A 104 -7.48 -7.53 -1.96
N ALA A 105 -7.08 -6.25 -1.92
CA ALA A 105 -6.45 -5.54 -3.02
C ALA A 105 -7.19 -5.74 -4.35
N ALA A 106 -8.51 -5.52 -4.34
CA ALA A 106 -9.34 -5.53 -5.53
C ALA A 106 -8.82 -4.54 -6.59
N ALA A 107 -8.20 -3.44 -6.14
CA ALA A 107 -7.34 -2.56 -6.93
C ALA A 107 -5.99 -2.33 -6.24
N ILE A 108 -4.98 -1.96 -7.03
CA ILE A 108 -3.60 -1.70 -6.61
C ILE A 108 -3.19 -0.31 -7.10
N VAL A 109 -2.74 0.52 -6.17
CA VAL A 109 -2.09 1.81 -6.41
C VAL A 109 -0.60 1.63 -6.12
N GLY A 110 0.21 1.58 -7.18
CA GLY A 110 1.67 1.39 -7.08
C GLY A 110 2.43 2.71 -6.89
N HIS A 111 3.74 2.67 -7.09
CA HIS A 111 4.59 3.87 -7.07
C HIS A 111 5.31 4.04 -8.41
N ALA A 112 5.34 5.27 -8.92
CA ALA A 112 6.22 5.70 -10.00
C ALA A 112 6.76 7.10 -9.69
N ASP A 113 8.03 7.33 -10.04
CA ASP A 113 8.67 8.63 -9.87
C ASP A 113 8.28 9.57 -11.02
N LEU A 114 7.43 10.55 -10.71
CA LEU A 114 6.94 11.54 -11.65
C LEU A 114 8.01 12.60 -12.00
N ASN A 115 9.09 12.71 -11.23
CA ASN A 115 10.20 13.60 -11.60
C ASN A 115 11.02 13.09 -12.79
N LEU A 116 10.78 11.86 -13.25
CA LEU A 116 11.40 11.32 -14.46
C LEU A 116 10.87 11.99 -15.74
N GLY A 117 9.79 12.78 -15.66
CA GLY A 117 9.12 13.35 -16.82
C GLY A 117 8.65 12.24 -17.77
N ASP A 118 8.91 12.40 -19.06
CA ASP A 118 8.63 11.38 -20.09
C ASP A 118 9.21 9.98 -19.76
N GLY A 119 10.27 9.93 -18.94
CA GLY A 119 10.88 8.69 -18.47
C GLY A 119 10.00 7.85 -17.53
N VAL A 120 8.88 8.38 -17.02
CA VAL A 120 7.94 7.63 -16.16
C VAL A 120 7.10 6.62 -16.95
N LYS A 121 6.91 6.85 -18.26
CA LYS A 121 6.01 6.02 -19.09
C LYS A 121 6.39 4.53 -19.08
N PRO A 122 7.66 4.13 -19.30
CA PRO A 122 8.06 2.72 -19.20
C PRO A 122 7.77 2.09 -17.82
N VAL A 123 7.87 2.88 -16.74
CA VAL A 123 7.55 2.41 -15.38
C VAL A 123 6.05 2.12 -15.26
N LEU A 124 5.20 3.04 -15.73
CA LEU A 124 3.75 2.85 -15.72
C LEU A 124 3.31 1.62 -16.55
N GLU A 125 3.93 1.41 -17.72
CA GLU A 125 3.68 0.23 -18.56
C GLU A 125 4.12 -1.07 -17.87
N ALA A 126 5.25 -1.04 -17.14
CA ALA A 126 5.73 -2.17 -16.36
C ALA A 126 4.80 -2.48 -15.15
N LEU A 127 4.33 -1.45 -14.43
CA LEU A 127 3.36 -1.61 -13.33
C LEU A 127 2.03 -2.20 -13.84
N GLN A 128 1.54 -1.70 -14.97
CA GLN A 128 0.34 -2.23 -15.61
C GLN A 128 0.52 -3.70 -16.04
N SER A 129 1.72 -4.06 -16.51
CA SER A 129 2.04 -5.45 -16.89
C SER A 129 2.18 -6.38 -15.69
N ALA A 130 2.69 -5.88 -14.55
CA ALA A 130 2.80 -6.63 -13.30
C ALA A 130 1.43 -6.98 -12.68
N SER A 131 0.43 -6.12 -12.89
CA SER A 131 -0.96 -6.40 -12.48
C SER A 131 -1.95 -5.92 -13.55
N PRO A 132 -2.16 -6.71 -14.63
CA PRO A 132 -2.99 -6.31 -15.76
C PRO A 132 -4.47 -6.12 -15.37
N ASN A 133 -4.92 -6.81 -14.32
CA ASN A 133 -6.31 -6.82 -13.90
C ASN A 133 -6.60 -5.95 -12.66
N ARG A 134 -5.60 -5.50 -11.90
CA ARG A 134 -5.81 -4.77 -10.64
C ARG A 134 -5.05 -3.45 -10.52
N PHE A 135 -4.00 -3.20 -11.32
CA PHE A 135 -3.35 -1.90 -11.33
C PHE A 135 -4.33 -0.80 -11.80
N ARG A 136 -4.47 0.26 -11.01
CA ARG A 136 -5.41 1.36 -11.27
C ARG A 136 -4.83 2.76 -11.13
N GLY A 137 -3.57 2.89 -10.74
CA GLY A 137 -2.90 4.18 -10.63
C GLY A 137 -1.68 4.11 -9.75
N ILE A 138 -1.15 5.29 -9.43
CA ILE A 138 0.04 5.43 -8.61
C ILE A 138 -0.19 6.38 -7.44
N ARG A 139 0.66 6.26 -6.42
CA ARG A 139 0.88 7.28 -5.42
C ARG A 139 2.33 7.74 -5.52
N HIS A 140 2.50 9.04 -5.72
CA HIS A 140 3.77 9.71 -5.52
C HIS A 140 3.66 10.50 -4.22
N THR A 141 4.49 10.19 -3.22
CA THR A 141 4.37 10.90 -1.96
C THR A 141 5.05 12.27 -2.08
N VAL A 142 4.31 13.32 -1.72
CA VAL A 142 4.72 14.73 -1.88
C VAL A 142 4.68 15.50 -0.56
N THR A 143 4.56 14.79 0.56
CA THR A 143 4.57 15.39 1.90
C THR A 143 5.86 16.17 2.10
N TRP A 144 5.78 17.39 2.62
CA TRP A 144 6.93 18.23 2.92
C TRP A 144 6.57 19.26 4.00
N ASP A 145 7.50 19.58 4.89
CA ASP A 145 7.35 20.60 5.94
C ASP A 145 8.67 21.38 6.15
N ASP A 146 8.62 22.69 6.43
CA ASP A 146 9.82 23.49 6.78
C ASP A 146 10.18 23.49 8.26
N ASN A 147 9.29 22.99 9.11
CA ASN A 147 9.57 22.84 10.52
C ASN A 147 10.66 21.76 10.72
N PRO A 148 11.83 22.09 11.30
CA PRO A 148 12.90 21.12 11.54
C PRO A 148 12.51 19.97 12.49
N ASP A 149 11.44 20.14 13.28
CA ASP A 149 10.90 19.11 14.17
C ASP A 149 10.07 18.05 13.41
N VAL A 150 9.69 18.33 12.16
CA VAL A 150 8.93 17.41 11.31
C VAL A 150 9.89 16.69 10.37
N GLU A 151 10.01 15.37 10.53
CA GLU A 151 10.90 14.57 9.69
C GLU A 151 10.36 14.47 8.25
N ASN A 152 11.06 15.09 7.30
CA ASN A 152 10.89 14.81 5.89
C ASN A 152 11.62 13.50 5.54
N THR A 153 10.85 12.43 5.29
CA THR A 153 11.43 11.14 4.88
C THR A 153 12.25 11.30 3.59
N PRO A 154 13.21 10.39 3.26
CA PRO A 154 14.01 10.52 2.04
C PRO A 154 13.21 10.66 0.74
N ALA A 155 11.97 10.18 0.69
CA ALA A 155 11.06 10.34 -0.45
C ALA A 155 10.41 11.75 -0.54
N HIS A 156 10.62 12.62 0.45
CA HIS A 156 9.76 13.78 0.79
C HIS A 156 10.54 15.10 0.89
N LYS A 157 11.72 15.19 0.26
CA LYS A 157 12.66 16.32 0.53
C LYS A 157 12.56 17.49 -0.44
N ILE A 158 11.56 17.50 -1.32
CA ILE A 158 11.43 18.50 -2.38
C ILE A 158 10.29 19.47 -2.07
N LYS A 159 10.63 20.69 -1.64
CA LYS A 159 9.65 21.77 -1.44
C LYS A 159 8.95 22.09 -2.75
N GLY A 160 7.61 22.13 -2.74
CA GLY A 160 6.82 22.56 -3.89
C GLY A 160 6.93 21.64 -5.12
N GLN A 161 7.25 20.35 -4.91
CA GLN A 161 7.52 19.39 -5.97
C GLN A 161 6.41 19.32 -7.04
N MET A 162 5.14 19.34 -6.63
CA MET A 162 4.01 19.28 -7.58
C MET A 162 3.98 20.45 -8.59
N SER A 163 4.67 21.55 -8.27
CA SER A 163 4.75 22.73 -9.13
C SER A 163 6.00 22.75 -10.01
N SER A 164 6.95 21.82 -9.85
CA SER A 164 8.19 21.81 -10.63
C SER A 164 7.95 21.35 -12.07
N ASP A 165 8.76 21.86 -13.01
CA ASP A 165 8.67 21.46 -14.41
C ASP A 165 8.92 19.95 -14.60
N SER A 166 9.84 19.38 -13.81
CA SER A 166 10.15 17.95 -13.86
C SER A 166 8.96 17.08 -13.47
N PHE A 167 8.25 17.42 -12.38
CA PHE A 167 7.11 16.66 -11.90
C PHE A 167 5.89 16.83 -12.81
N ARG A 168 5.71 18.01 -13.42
CA ARG A 168 4.60 18.27 -14.34
C ARG A 168 4.80 17.65 -15.71
N ALA A 169 6.04 17.27 -16.05
CA ALA A 169 6.39 16.63 -17.30
C ALA A 169 6.10 15.11 -17.32
N GLY A 170 5.75 14.50 -16.18
CA GLY A 170 5.44 13.07 -16.10
C GLY A 170 4.50 12.76 -14.97
#